data_AF-A0A015LKZ4-F1
#
_entry.id   AF-A0A015LKZ4-F1
#
_cell.length_a   1.000
_cell.length_b   1.000
_cell.length_c   1.000
_cell.angle_alpha   90.00
_cell.angle_beta   90.00
_cell.angle_gamma   90.00
#
_symmetry.space_group_name_H-M   'P 1'
#
loop_
_entity.id
_entity.type
_entity.pdbx_description
1 polymer ?
#
loop_
_entity_poly.entity_id
_entity_poly.type
_entity_poly.pdbx_seq_one_letter_code
_entity_poly.pdbx_strand_id
1 'polypeptide(L)'
;MATFHIYYTRERDAKFCNDPGMEYLGKLKISLPDVHLGLNRPLKFGLSFGEMEIKATARNATNGQCYLTTFEINEAENEENK
;
A
#
# COMPACT_ATOMS: atom_id res chain seq x y z
N MET A 1 -2.87 14.92 6.51
CA MET A 1 -3.31 13.69 5.80
C MET A 1 -2.12 13.16 5.02
N ALA A 2 -1.93 11.85 4.98
CA ALA A 2 -0.95 11.19 4.12
C ALA A 2 -1.64 10.07 3.32
N THR A 3 -1.14 9.81 2.12
CA THR A 3 -1.67 8.76 1.24
C THR A 3 -0.51 7.86 0.83
N PHE A 4 -0.61 6.58 1.13
CA PHE A 4 0.28 5.56 0.59
C PHE A 4 -0.38 4.97 -0.64
N HIS A 5 0.30 5.02 -1.78
CA HIS A 5 -0.10 4.31 -2.99
C HIS A 5 0.61 2.95 -2.99
N ILE A 6 -0.15 1.88 -3.19
CA ILE A 6 0.35 0.51 -3.23
C ILE A 6 0.38 0.08 -4.70
N TYR A 7 1.54 -0.38 -5.12
CA TYR A 7 1.78 -0.95 -6.44
C TYR A 7 2.34 -2.36 -6.27
N TYR A 8 2.14 -3.20 -7.28
CA TYR A 8 2.70 -4.54 -7.35
C TYR A 8 3.13 -4.85 -8.77
N THR A 9 3.94 -5.89 -8.91
CA THR A 9 4.41 -6.36 -10.22
C THR A 9 4.80 -7.83 -10.11
N ARG A 10 4.75 -8.53 -11.25
CA ARG A 10 5.30 -9.87 -11.41
C ARG A 10 6.72 -9.83 -12.01
N GLU A 11 7.20 -8.65 -12.42
CA GLU A 11 8.54 -8.45 -12.95
C GLU A 11 9.59 -8.54 -11.84
N ARG A 12 10.70 -9.24 -12.12
CA ARG A 12 11.74 -9.47 -11.11
C ARG A 12 12.62 -8.24 -10.83
N ASP A 13 12.74 -7.36 -11.81
CA ASP A 13 13.73 -6.26 -11.80
C ASP A 13 13.12 -4.87 -11.62
N ALA A 14 11.80 -4.78 -11.42
CA ALA A 14 11.11 -3.51 -11.21
C ALA A 14 11.43 -2.91 -9.82
N LYS A 15 11.74 -1.62 -9.78
CA LYS A 15 12.20 -0.88 -8.59
C LYS A 15 11.34 0.32 -8.27
N PHE A 16 10.78 0.98 -9.27
CA PHE A 16 10.02 2.22 -9.13
C PHE A 16 8.57 2.01 -9.55
N CYS A 17 7.66 2.82 -8.99
CA CYS A 17 6.22 2.69 -9.26
C CYS A 17 5.82 3.04 -10.71
N ASN A 18 6.74 3.61 -11.48
CA ASN A 18 6.56 3.96 -12.89
C ASN A 18 7.34 3.04 -13.84
N ASP A 19 7.95 1.96 -13.32
CA ASP A 19 8.63 0.98 -14.16
C ASP A 19 7.61 0.16 -14.99
N PRO A 20 8.00 -0.33 -16.18
CA PRO A 20 7.16 -1.22 -16.97
C PRO A 20 6.71 -2.45 -16.16
N GLY A 21 5.43 -2.82 -16.28
CA GLY A 21 4.86 -3.97 -15.57
C GLY A 21 4.50 -3.70 -14.10
N MET A 22 4.64 -2.47 -13.58
CA MET A 22 4.04 -2.08 -12.31
C MET A 22 2.56 -1.76 -12.46
N GLU A 23 1.75 -2.36 -11.59
CA GLU A 23 0.30 -2.22 -11.55
C GLU A 23 -0.12 -1.52 -10.26
N TYR A 24 -1.05 -0.57 -10.37
CA TYR A 24 -1.58 0.14 -9.22
C TYR A 24 -2.66 -0.70 -8.54
N LEU A 25 -2.39 -1.12 -7.30
CA LEU A 25 -3.32 -1.92 -6.51
C LEU A 25 -4.37 -1.06 -5.81
N GLY A 26 -3.97 0.11 -5.32
CA GLY A 26 -4.85 0.98 -4.55
C GLY A 26 -4.10 1.91 -3.60
N LYS A 27 -4.82 2.49 -2.64
CA LYS A 27 -4.24 3.45 -1.69
C LYS A 27 -4.78 3.33 -0.29
N LEU A 28 -3.89 3.54 0.68
CA LEU A 28 -4.23 3.71 2.10
C LEU A 28 -4.14 5.19 2.46
N LYS A 29 -5.26 5.80 2.81
CA LYS A 29 -5.32 7.18 3.33
C LYS A 29 -5.31 7.18 4.84
N ILE A 30 -4.47 8.03 5.43
CA ILE A 30 -4.34 8.16 6.88
C ILE A 30 -4.39 9.63 7.34
N SER A 31 -4.85 9.84 8.57
CA SER A 31 -4.71 11.13 9.25
C SER A 31 -3.40 11.17 10.03
N LEU A 32 -2.74 12.33 9.97
CA LEU A 32 -1.55 12.66 10.76
C LEU A 32 -1.79 14.04 11.38
N PRO A 33 -2.66 14.12 12.41
CA PRO A 33 -3.15 15.40 12.94
C PRO A 33 -2.08 16.22 13.67
N ASP A 34 -1.04 15.57 14.20
CA ASP A 34 0.04 16.18 14.98
C ASP A 34 1.05 16.97 14.12
N VAL A 35 0.56 17.80 13.20
CA VAL A 35 1.36 18.51 12.17
C VAL A 35 2.49 19.36 12.75
N HIS A 36 2.33 19.83 14.00
CA HIS A 36 3.33 20.60 14.73
C HIS A 36 4.64 19.83 14.99
N LEU A 37 4.60 18.49 14.97
CA LEU A 37 5.78 17.64 15.12
C LEU A 37 6.63 17.52 13.83
N GLY A 38 6.17 18.06 12.70
CA GLY A 38 6.94 18.05 11.44
C GLY A 38 7.24 16.63 10.96
N LEU A 39 8.52 16.28 10.82
CA LEU A 39 8.96 14.93 10.44
C LEU A 39 8.99 13.94 11.62
N ASN A 40 8.84 14.41 12.86
CA ASN A 40 8.83 13.59 14.07
C ASN A 40 7.44 12.97 14.32
N ARG A 41 6.83 12.40 13.27
CA ARG A 41 5.56 11.68 13.31
C ARG A 41 5.80 10.23 12.89
N PRO A 42 6.38 9.40 13.77
CA PRO A 42 6.72 8.03 13.42
C PRO A 42 5.47 7.21 13.12
N LEU A 43 5.58 6.37 12.10
CA LEU A 43 4.52 5.48 11.65
C LEU A 43 5.09 4.08 11.43
N LYS A 44 4.34 3.06 11.82
CA LYS A 44 4.61 1.68 11.43
C LYS A 44 3.70 1.34 10.25
N PHE A 45 4.30 1.16 9.08
CA PHE A 45 3.61 0.66 7.88
C PHE A 45 3.86 -0.84 7.75
N GLY A 46 2.86 -1.58 7.30
CA GLY A 46 2.97 -3.03 7.11
C GLY A 46 2.12 -3.53 5.96
N LEU A 47 2.66 -4.50 5.22
CA LEU A 47 1.93 -5.29 4.24
C LEU A 47 1.82 -6.73 4.75
N SER A 48 0.67 -7.35 4.53
CA SER A 48 0.44 -8.76 4.82
C SER A 48 -0.21 -9.40 3.60
N PHE A 49 0.28 -10.59 3.25
CA PHE A 49 -0.15 -11.34 2.08
C PHE A 49 -0.92 -12.58 2.54
N GLY A 50 -2.19 -12.67 2.16
CA GLY A 50 -2.98 -13.89 2.21
C GLY A 50 -2.96 -14.59 0.85
N GLU A 51 -3.71 -15.68 0.71
CA GLU A 51 -3.80 -16.42 -0.56
C GLU A 51 -4.45 -15.59 -1.68
N MET A 52 -5.50 -14.82 -1.36
CA MET A 52 -6.27 -14.01 -2.32
C MET A 52 -6.37 -12.54 -1.92
N GLU A 53 -5.62 -12.11 -0.90
CA GLU A 53 -5.72 -10.73 -0.39
C GLU A 53 -4.36 -10.14 0.00
N ILE A 54 -4.22 -8.84 -0.25
CA ILE A 54 -3.16 -8.02 0.34
C ILE A 54 -3.79 -7.04 1.33
N LYS A 55 -3.27 -7.02 2.55
CA LYS A 55 -3.66 -6.05 3.58
C LYS A 55 -2.56 -5.01 3.75
N ALA A 56 -2.89 -3.74 3.61
CA ALA A 56 -2.02 -2.63 3.93
C ALA A 56 -2.45 -1.96 5.24
N THR A 57 -1.51 -1.83 6.17
CA THR A 57 -1.73 -1.27 7.50
C THR A 57 -0.82 -0.10 7.77
N ALA A 58 -1.31 0.83 8.56
CA ALA A 58 -0.53 1.95 9.07
C ALA A 58 -0.94 2.21 10.52
N ARG A 59 0.04 2.26 11.43
CA ARG A 59 -0.16 2.65 12.83
C ARG A 59 0.65 3.91 13.13
N ASN A 60 -0.04 4.97 13.52
CA ASN A 60 0.58 6.16 14.09
C ASN A 60 1.21 5.78 15.45
N ALA A 61 2.52 5.91 15.57
CA ALA A 61 3.23 5.50 16.78
C ALA A 61 3.14 6.54 17.92
N THR A 62 2.68 7.77 17.63
CA THR A 62 2.47 8.83 18.62
C THR A 62 1.16 8.63 19.40
N ASN A 63 0.06 8.35 18.69
CA ASN A 63 -1.28 8.28 19.29
C ASN A 63 -1.95 6.89 19.20
N GLY A 64 -1.29 5.91 18.59
CA GLY A 64 -1.78 4.54 18.46
C GLY A 64 -2.85 4.32 17.39
N GLN A 65 -3.29 5.37 16.67
CA GLN A 65 -4.34 5.27 15.67
C GLN A 65 -3.92 4.31 14.54
N CYS A 66 -4.81 3.38 14.20
CA CYS A 66 -4.57 2.34 13.20
C CYS A 66 -5.48 2.54 11.98
N TYR A 67 -4.92 2.24 10.82
CA TYR A 67 -5.60 2.24 9.54
C TYR A 67 -5.31 0.93 8.81
N LEU A 68 -6.31 0.44 8.09
CA LEU A 68 -6.25 -0.80 7.33
C LEU A 68 -7.02 -0.59 6.02
N THR A 69 -6.50 -1.19 4.96
CA THR A 69 -7.25 -1.45 3.73
C THR A 69 -6.88 -2.85 3.24
N THR A 70 -7.81 -3.50 2.56
CA THR A 70 -7.66 -4.83 2.00
C THR A 70 -7.87 -4.73 0.50
N PHE A 71 -7.03 -5.41 -0.26
CA PHE A 71 -7.11 -5.54 -1.70
C PHE A 71 -7.31 -7.01 -2.04
N GLU A 72 -8.32 -7.33 -2.81
CA GLU A 72 -8.52 -8.67 -3.36
C GLU A 72 -7.66 -8.81 -4.62
N ILE A 73 -6.94 -9.92 -4.72
CA ILE A 73 -6.21 -10.28 -5.93
C ILE A 73 -7.01 -11.38 -6.61
N ASN A 74 -7.62 -11.04 -7.74
CA ASN A 74 -8.23 -12.03 -8.61
C ASN A 74 -7.18 -12.49 -9.63
N GLU A 75 -6.98 -13.79 -9.79
CA GLU A 75 -6.03 -14.35 -10.78
C GLU A 75 -6.46 -14.13 -12.24
N ALA A 76 -7.63 -13.53 -12.48
CA ALA A 76 -8.24 -13.41 -13.79
C ALA A 76 -7.97 -12.05 -14.46
N GLU A 77 -6.72 -11.79 -14.83
CA GLU A 77 -6.38 -10.98 -16.02
C GLU A 77 -5.13 -11.58 -16.66
N ASN A 78 -5.33 -12.69 -17.38
CA ASN A 78 -4.42 -13.26 -18.38
C ASN A 78 -5.22 -14.19 -19.32
N GLU A 79 -6.40 -13.76 -19.75
CA GLU A 79 -7.04 -14.28 -20.95
C GLU A 79 -7.49 -13.09 -21.78
N GLU A 80 -6.62 -12.63 -22.68
CA GLU A 80 -6.94 -12.16 -24.03
C GLU A 80 -5.72 -11.42 -24.62
N ASN A 81 -4.94 -12.14 -25.41
CA ASN A 81 -4.80 -11.79 -26.82
C ASN A 81 -4.49 -13.06 -27.62
N LYS A 82 -5.49 -13.39 -28.42
CA LYS A 82 -5.65 -14.51 -29.35
C LYS A 82 -4.66 -14.47 -30.50
#